data_AF-U7PAM3-F1
#
_entry.id   AF-U7PAM3-F1
#
_cell.length_a   1.000
_cell.length_b   1.000
_cell.length_c   1.000
_cell.angle_alpha   90.00
_cell.angle_beta   90.00
_cell.angle_gamma   90.00
#
_symmetry.space_group_name_H-M   'P 1'
#
loop_
_entity.id
_entity.type
_entity.pdbx_description
1 polymer ?
#
loop_
_entity_poly.entity_id
_entity_poly.type
_entity_poly.pdbx_seq_one_letter_code
_entity_poly.pdbx_strand_id
1 'polypeptide(L)'
;MECFRIDESGYTGFDLLNAEQPFQGAAAVSINDEEAERLIKEHFPSLQATELKYQALSRRPKNHPRLLGLLGDIHTNYKCVTYVCDKRFLLLLIFLDYAVEPFYFERGIDFYADGQNYSLASLLYFAGPTLLDKGAFDALLAAFQTAMKEKTRKALEDLVTAARKTKWNQLPEAIGPLAGYGAPECLSAIATPGVSTDAALVVLQSLISRMEVMADGPYRVEHDQSKNLLSYHNLLERYINHDDEIEFRQSEIASIK
;
A
#
# COMPACT_ATOMS: atom_id res chain seq x y z
N MET A 1 1.94 -13.34 -26.36
CA MET A 1 2.21 -13.08 -24.93
C MET A 1 1.19 -12.08 -24.43
N GLU A 2 0.44 -12.43 -23.39
CA GLU A 2 -0.56 -11.56 -22.76
C GLU A 2 0.12 -10.29 -22.23
N CYS A 3 -0.58 -9.15 -22.26
CA CYS A 3 -0.05 -7.87 -21.81
C CYS A 3 -1.04 -7.17 -20.88
N PHE A 4 -0.63 -6.96 -19.63
CA PHE A 4 -1.36 -6.15 -18.68
C PHE A 4 -0.87 -4.70 -18.74
N ARG A 5 -1.78 -3.76 -18.97
CA ARG A 5 -1.50 -2.32 -18.85
C ARG A 5 -1.85 -1.85 -17.45
N ILE A 6 -0.91 -1.19 -16.79
CA ILE A 6 -1.03 -0.75 -15.39
C ILE A 6 -1.04 0.77 -15.30
N ASP A 7 -1.91 1.29 -14.42
CA ASP A 7 -1.93 2.68 -14.00
C ASP A 7 -2.14 2.78 -12.48
N GLU A 8 -1.62 3.84 -11.87
CA GLU A 8 -1.68 4.10 -10.43
C GLU A 8 -2.37 5.42 -10.07
N SER A 9 -2.91 5.49 -8.86
CA SER A 9 -3.54 6.70 -8.37
C SER A 9 -3.35 6.88 -6.87
N GLY A 10 -3.30 8.14 -6.46
CA GLY A 10 -3.19 8.52 -5.05
C GLY A 10 -1.80 8.31 -4.47
N TYR A 11 -0.72 8.33 -5.25
CA TYR A 11 0.64 8.27 -4.70
C TYR A 11 1.04 9.60 -4.03
N THR A 12 1.40 9.55 -2.75
CA THR A 12 1.88 10.71 -1.96
C THR A 12 3.29 10.49 -1.40
N GLY A 13 4.01 9.48 -1.89
CA GLY A 13 5.31 9.08 -1.35
C GLY A 13 5.21 8.71 0.12
N PHE A 14 6.10 9.29 0.94
CA PHE A 14 6.18 9.01 2.38
C PHE A 14 4.96 9.49 3.18
N ASP A 15 4.11 10.36 2.63
CA ASP A 15 2.99 10.96 3.36
C ASP A 15 1.72 10.09 3.29
N LEU A 16 1.63 9.09 4.16
CA LEU A 16 0.48 8.19 4.27
C LEU A 16 -0.69 8.78 5.09
N LEU A 17 -0.51 9.95 5.70
CA LEU A 17 -1.54 10.65 6.47
C LEU A 17 -2.22 11.78 5.69
N ASN A 18 -1.99 11.86 4.37
CA ASN A 18 -2.57 12.89 3.53
C ASN A 18 -4.11 12.83 3.52
N ALA A 19 -4.75 13.84 4.10
CA ALA A 19 -6.21 13.87 4.25
C ALA A 19 -6.98 14.05 2.93
N GLU A 20 -6.36 14.66 1.90
CA GLU A 20 -6.98 14.83 0.58
C GLU A 20 -6.87 13.57 -0.29
N GLN A 21 -5.88 12.70 0.01
CA GLN A 21 -5.64 11.44 -0.70
C GLN A 21 -5.46 10.27 0.28
N PRO A 22 -6.53 9.83 0.98
CA PRO A 22 -6.44 8.78 2.00
C PRO A 22 -6.22 7.37 1.42
N PHE A 23 -6.49 7.19 0.12
CA PHE A 23 -6.32 5.93 -0.57
C PHE A 23 -5.19 6.00 -1.59
N GLN A 24 -4.51 4.89 -1.77
CA GLN A 24 -3.67 4.62 -2.93
C GLN A 24 -4.20 3.37 -3.61
N GLY A 25 -4.14 3.34 -4.93
CA GLY A 25 -4.53 2.17 -5.68
C GLY A 25 -3.81 2.09 -7.00
N ALA A 26 -3.87 0.91 -7.58
CA ALA A 26 -3.40 0.67 -8.92
C ALA A 26 -4.28 -0.37 -9.59
N ALA A 27 -4.41 -0.28 -10.91
CA ALA A 27 -5.24 -1.17 -11.68
C ALA A 27 -4.45 -1.75 -12.84
N ALA A 28 -4.74 -3.00 -13.17
CA ALA A 28 -4.21 -3.68 -14.34
C ALA A 28 -5.36 -4.17 -15.23
N VAL A 29 -5.20 -4.06 -16.54
CA VAL A 29 -6.15 -4.60 -17.53
C VAL A 29 -5.42 -5.24 -18.69
N SER A 30 -5.83 -6.46 -19.05
CA SER A 30 -5.41 -7.15 -20.27
C SER A 30 -6.44 -6.88 -21.37
N ILE A 31 -6.12 -5.93 -22.25
CA ILE A 31 -6.93 -5.54 -23.41
C ILE A 31 -5.98 -5.19 -24.56
N ASN A 32 -6.29 -5.59 -25.80
CA ASN A 32 -5.48 -5.20 -26.95
C ASN A 32 -5.93 -3.82 -27.48
N ASP A 33 -5.11 -3.20 -28.33
CA ASP A 33 -5.37 -1.83 -28.80
C ASP A 33 -6.65 -1.74 -29.67
N GLU A 34 -6.97 -2.79 -30.44
CA GLU A 34 -8.15 -2.85 -31.30
C GLU A 34 -9.45 -2.87 -30.49
N GLU A 35 -9.52 -3.70 -29.45
CA GLU A 35 -10.65 -3.80 -28.54
C GLU A 35 -10.78 -2.56 -27.66
N ALA A 36 -9.65 -1.99 -27.20
CA ALA A 36 -9.66 -0.73 -26.49
C ALA A 36 -10.26 0.36 -27.39
N GLU A 37 -9.78 0.52 -28.63
CA GLU A 37 -10.31 1.51 -29.56
C GLU A 37 -11.81 1.31 -29.85
N ARG A 38 -12.25 0.04 -29.98
CA ARG A 38 -13.66 -0.31 -30.15
C ARG A 38 -14.51 0.17 -28.96
N LEU A 39 -14.13 -0.15 -27.73
CA LEU A 39 -14.85 0.27 -26.52
C LEU A 39 -14.86 1.79 -26.36
N ILE A 40 -13.75 2.47 -26.69
CA ILE A 40 -13.68 3.93 -26.63
C ILE A 40 -14.67 4.55 -27.63
N LYS A 41 -14.74 4.04 -28.86
CA LYS A 41 -15.69 4.52 -29.88
C LYS A 41 -17.15 4.23 -29.50
N GLU A 42 -17.42 3.09 -28.87
CA GLU A 42 -18.76 2.70 -28.42
C GLU A 42 -19.30 3.64 -27.34
N HIS A 43 -18.50 3.89 -26.29
CA HIS A 43 -18.93 4.72 -25.16
C HIS A 43 -18.72 6.22 -25.38
N PHE A 44 -17.73 6.60 -26.19
CA PHE A 44 -17.34 7.99 -26.47
C PHE A 44 -17.22 8.28 -27.98
N PRO A 45 -18.28 8.10 -28.78
CA PRO A 45 -18.23 8.16 -30.25
C PRO A 45 -17.83 9.53 -30.81
N SER A 46 -17.99 10.61 -30.04
CA SER A 46 -17.65 11.97 -30.44
C SER A 46 -16.29 12.43 -29.94
N LEU A 47 -15.50 11.55 -29.30
CA LEU A 47 -14.21 11.90 -28.76
C LEU A 47 -13.16 11.90 -29.87
N GLN A 48 -12.43 13.01 -29.99
CA GLN A 48 -11.32 13.17 -30.93
C GLN A 48 -9.95 13.16 -30.23
N ALA A 49 -9.94 13.11 -28.90
CA ALA A 49 -8.70 13.05 -28.13
C ALA A 49 -8.04 11.68 -28.32
N THR A 50 -6.71 11.68 -28.45
CA THR A 50 -5.89 10.47 -28.52
C THR A 50 -5.82 9.72 -27.19
N GLU A 51 -6.24 10.35 -26.09
CA GLU A 51 -6.22 9.76 -24.75
C GLU A 51 -7.49 10.11 -23.96
N LEU A 52 -8.04 9.11 -23.26
CA LEU A 52 -9.15 9.28 -22.32
C LEU A 52 -8.65 9.74 -20.95
N LYS A 53 -8.52 11.05 -20.75
CA LYS A 53 -8.22 11.60 -19.42
C LYS A 53 -9.44 11.53 -18.51
N TYR A 54 -9.43 10.61 -17.53
CA TYR A 54 -10.54 10.44 -16.57
C TYR A 54 -11.00 11.75 -15.93
N GLN A 55 -10.07 12.59 -15.46
CA GLN A 55 -10.39 13.86 -14.81
C GLN A 55 -11.18 14.83 -15.71
N ALA A 56 -10.93 14.82 -17.03
CA ALA A 56 -11.68 15.66 -17.97
C ALA A 56 -13.08 15.11 -18.23
N LEU A 57 -13.23 13.78 -18.22
CA LEU A 57 -14.49 13.09 -18.49
C LEU A 57 -15.42 13.14 -17.28
N SER A 58 -14.92 12.84 -16.09
CA SER A 58 -15.69 12.72 -14.84
C SER A 58 -16.28 14.07 -14.38
N ARG A 59 -15.69 15.19 -14.76
CA ARG A 59 -16.24 16.53 -14.51
C ARG A 59 -17.57 16.80 -15.21
N ARG A 60 -17.92 16.03 -16.25
CA ARG A 60 -19.15 16.23 -17.04
C ARG A 60 -20.19 15.16 -16.67
N PRO A 61 -21.32 15.51 -16.03
CA PRO A 61 -22.32 14.52 -15.62
C PRO A 61 -22.87 13.64 -16.76
N LYS A 62 -22.96 14.20 -17.97
CA LYS A 62 -23.37 13.46 -19.17
C LYS A 62 -22.44 12.27 -19.52
N ASN A 63 -21.19 12.31 -19.06
CA ASN A 63 -20.22 11.24 -19.28
C ASN A 63 -20.29 10.14 -18.22
N HIS A 64 -20.99 10.33 -17.09
CA HIS A 64 -21.00 9.34 -16.00
C HIS A 64 -21.58 7.99 -16.43
N PRO A 65 -22.74 7.91 -17.12
CA PRO A 65 -23.25 6.62 -17.60
C PRO A 65 -22.33 5.94 -18.61
N ARG A 66 -21.59 6.72 -19.42
CA ARG A 66 -20.62 6.21 -20.41
C ARG A 66 -19.38 5.63 -19.75
N LEU A 67 -18.87 6.31 -18.71
CA LEU A 67 -17.77 5.80 -17.89
C LEU A 67 -18.17 4.49 -17.21
N LEU A 68 -19.38 4.44 -16.62
CA LEU A 68 -19.89 3.23 -15.98
C LEU A 68 -20.12 2.09 -16.99
N GLY A 69 -20.63 2.39 -18.18
CA GLY A 69 -20.76 1.42 -19.27
C GLY A 69 -19.41 0.83 -19.68
N LEU A 70 -18.42 1.69 -19.94
CA LEU A 70 -17.06 1.27 -20.27
C LEU A 70 -16.45 0.38 -19.18
N LEU A 71 -16.55 0.79 -17.92
CA LEU A 71 -16.05 0.00 -16.79
C LEU A 71 -16.78 -1.34 -16.67
N GLY A 72 -18.10 -1.36 -16.88
CA GLY A 72 -18.90 -2.58 -16.89
C GLY A 72 -18.46 -3.58 -17.97
N ASP A 73 -18.22 -3.09 -19.19
CA ASP A 73 -17.74 -3.92 -20.29
C ASP A 73 -16.33 -4.44 -20.04
N ILE A 74 -15.44 -3.60 -19.48
CA ILE A 74 -14.09 -4.01 -19.09
C ILE A 74 -14.16 -5.13 -18.05
N HIS A 75 -14.91 -4.94 -16.96
CA HIS A 75 -15.03 -5.93 -15.89
C HIS A 75 -15.71 -7.23 -16.32
N THR A 76 -16.61 -7.19 -17.30
CA THR A 76 -17.35 -8.37 -17.75
C THR A 76 -16.53 -9.20 -18.74
N ASN A 77 -15.78 -8.55 -19.63
CA ASN A 77 -15.23 -9.20 -20.81
C ASN A 77 -13.70 -9.33 -20.81
N TYR A 78 -13.01 -8.70 -19.86
CA TYR A 78 -11.54 -8.65 -19.84
C TYR A 78 -10.99 -9.00 -18.47
N LYS A 79 -9.78 -9.56 -18.46
CA LYS A 79 -9.01 -9.77 -17.24
C LYS A 79 -8.56 -8.42 -16.71
N CYS A 80 -9.11 -8.01 -15.57
CA CYS A 80 -8.69 -6.81 -14.87
C CYS A 80 -8.66 -7.02 -13.36
N VAL A 81 -7.82 -6.24 -12.69
CA VAL A 81 -7.73 -6.20 -11.24
C VAL A 81 -7.47 -4.78 -10.79
N THR A 82 -8.11 -4.39 -9.69
CA THR A 82 -7.84 -3.12 -9.01
C THR A 82 -7.48 -3.42 -7.58
N TYR A 83 -6.31 -2.97 -7.15
CA TYR A 83 -5.89 -2.95 -5.76
C TYR A 83 -6.12 -1.56 -5.18
N VAL A 84 -6.68 -1.49 -3.97
CA VAL A 84 -6.85 -0.24 -3.22
C VAL A 84 -6.46 -0.49 -1.78
N CYS A 85 -5.64 0.39 -1.23
CA CYS A 85 -5.31 0.40 0.19
C CYS A 85 -5.64 1.75 0.83
N ASP A 86 -6.16 1.68 2.06
CA ASP A 86 -6.22 2.83 2.96
C ASP A 86 -4.81 3.08 3.50
N LYS A 87 -4.29 4.29 3.27
CA LYS A 87 -2.92 4.64 3.63
C LYS A 87 -2.70 4.73 5.14
N ARG A 88 -3.72 5.16 5.89
CA ARG A 88 -3.64 5.20 7.35
C ARG A 88 -3.58 3.78 7.90
N PHE A 89 -4.40 2.87 7.36
CA PHE A 89 -4.34 1.46 7.73
C PHE A 89 -2.99 0.83 7.39
N LEU A 90 -2.45 1.13 6.20
CA LEU A 90 -1.12 0.69 5.82
C LEU A 90 -0.02 1.24 6.75
N LEU A 91 -0.10 2.52 7.14
CA LEU A 91 0.82 3.10 8.11
C LEU A 91 0.73 2.40 9.47
N LEU A 92 -0.46 1.95 9.89
CA LEU A 92 -0.61 1.16 11.12
C LEU A 92 0.03 -0.21 11.03
N LEU A 93 -0.11 -0.90 9.89
CA LEU A 93 0.60 -2.17 9.67
C LEU A 93 2.11 -1.97 9.75
N ILE A 94 2.65 -0.96 9.06
CA ILE A 94 4.08 -0.62 9.11
C ILE A 94 4.49 -0.22 10.54
N PHE A 95 3.65 0.52 11.26
CA PHE A 95 3.89 0.85 12.66
C PHE A 95 4.01 -0.42 13.51
N LEU A 96 3.12 -1.38 13.33
CA LEU A 96 3.21 -2.63 14.07
C LEU A 96 4.45 -3.44 13.68
N ASP A 97 4.80 -3.50 12.40
CA ASP A 97 5.98 -4.25 11.93
C ASP A 97 7.30 -3.70 12.49
N TYR A 98 7.45 -2.38 12.61
CA TYR A 98 8.74 -1.78 13.00
C TYR A 98 8.77 -1.23 14.42
N ALA A 99 7.64 -0.77 14.95
CA ALA A 99 7.57 -0.17 16.27
C ALA A 99 7.09 -1.12 17.37
N VAL A 100 6.57 -2.31 17.01
CA VAL A 100 5.93 -3.24 17.95
C VAL A 100 6.48 -4.66 17.84
N GLU A 101 6.49 -5.24 16.65
CA GLU A 101 6.89 -6.63 16.45
C GLU A 101 8.29 -6.96 16.99
N PRO A 102 9.34 -6.14 16.79
CA PRO A 102 10.68 -6.49 17.23
C PRO A 102 10.75 -6.71 18.74
N PHE A 103 9.95 -5.97 19.51
CA PHE A 103 9.85 -6.14 20.96
C PHE A 103 9.29 -7.51 21.35
N TYR A 104 8.30 -8.01 20.62
CA TYR A 104 7.71 -9.33 20.86
C TYR A 104 8.62 -10.45 20.38
N PHE A 105 9.27 -10.26 19.22
CA PHE A 105 10.24 -11.19 18.68
C PHE A 105 11.40 -11.47 19.65
N GLU A 106 12.01 -10.42 20.21
CA GLU A 106 13.09 -10.53 21.22
C GLU A 106 12.65 -11.23 22.52
N ARG A 107 11.34 -11.44 22.70
CA ARG A 107 10.73 -12.15 23.82
C ARG A 107 10.23 -13.55 23.45
N GLY A 108 10.56 -14.02 22.25
CA GLY A 108 10.16 -15.33 21.74
C GLY A 108 8.67 -15.45 21.44
N ILE A 109 7.99 -14.32 21.19
CA ILE A 109 6.57 -14.28 20.86
C ILE A 109 6.43 -14.00 19.37
N ASP A 110 5.79 -14.93 18.65
CA ASP A 110 5.40 -14.73 17.27
C ASP A 110 4.19 -13.79 17.19
N PHE A 111 4.46 -12.52 16.87
CA PHE A 111 3.44 -11.48 16.72
C PHE A 111 2.65 -11.59 15.41
N TYR A 112 3.14 -12.38 14.44
CA TYR A 112 2.48 -12.60 13.17
C TYR A 112 1.54 -13.80 13.20
N ALA A 113 1.74 -14.73 14.15
CA ALA A 113 0.90 -15.90 14.34
C ALA A 113 -0.59 -15.54 14.30
N ASP A 114 -1.34 -16.28 13.49
CA ASP A 114 -2.79 -16.13 13.29
C ASP A 114 -3.25 -14.71 12.88
N GLY A 115 -2.38 -13.92 12.24
CA GLY A 115 -2.72 -12.58 11.76
C GLY A 115 -2.95 -11.55 12.88
N GLN A 116 -2.25 -11.73 14.00
CA GLN A 116 -2.34 -10.83 15.16
C GLN A 116 -1.99 -9.37 14.81
N ASN A 117 -0.98 -9.14 13.96
CA ASN A 117 -0.65 -7.81 13.45
C ASN A 117 -1.84 -7.13 12.73
N TYR A 118 -2.54 -7.84 11.85
CA TYR A 118 -3.73 -7.33 11.15
C TYR A 118 -4.90 -7.07 12.11
N SER A 119 -5.07 -7.96 13.08
CA SER A 119 -6.12 -7.84 14.11
C SER A 119 -5.89 -6.60 14.98
N LEU A 120 -4.64 -6.39 15.42
CA LEU A 120 -4.26 -5.22 16.22
C LEU A 120 -4.30 -3.92 15.40
N ALA A 121 -3.88 -3.95 14.12
CA ALA A 121 -4.00 -2.81 13.22
C ALA A 121 -5.47 -2.41 13.03
N SER A 122 -6.36 -3.39 12.88
CA SER A 122 -7.80 -3.17 12.75
C SER A 122 -8.38 -2.53 14.01
N LEU A 123 -8.00 -3.04 15.19
CA LEU A 123 -8.38 -2.44 16.46
C LEU A 123 -7.89 -0.99 16.59
N LEU A 124 -6.63 -0.73 16.26
CA LEU A 124 -6.05 0.62 16.27
C LEU A 124 -6.73 1.55 15.28
N TYR A 125 -7.10 1.06 14.10
CA TYR A 125 -7.77 1.86 13.08
C TYR A 125 -9.15 2.33 13.56
N PHE A 126 -9.96 1.42 14.11
CA PHE A 126 -11.33 1.75 14.52
C PHE A 126 -11.42 2.36 15.93
N ALA A 127 -10.70 1.80 16.89
CA ALA A 127 -10.82 2.17 18.30
C ALA A 127 -9.67 3.05 18.80
N GLY A 128 -8.52 3.07 18.12
CA GLY A 128 -7.34 3.84 18.52
C GLY A 128 -7.62 5.32 18.79
N PRO A 129 -8.34 6.07 17.93
CA PRO A 129 -8.68 7.47 18.20
C PRO A 129 -9.45 7.70 19.51
N THR A 130 -10.28 6.74 19.93
CA THR A 130 -11.05 6.83 21.18
C THR A 130 -10.21 6.36 22.37
N LEU A 131 -9.55 5.21 22.25
CA LEU A 131 -8.79 4.58 23.33
C LEU A 131 -7.54 5.38 23.70
N LEU A 132 -6.82 5.89 22.70
CA LEU A 132 -5.48 6.46 22.87
C LEU A 132 -5.45 7.99 22.97
N ASP A 133 -6.63 8.63 22.93
CA ASP A 133 -6.83 10.05 22.62
C ASP A 133 -6.52 10.40 21.16
N LYS A 134 -7.50 10.94 20.43
CA LYS A 134 -7.41 11.16 18.98
C LYS A 134 -6.24 12.07 18.61
N GLY A 135 -6.07 13.18 19.33
CA GLY A 135 -5.01 14.14 19.04
C GLY A 135 -3.63 13.55 19.32
N ALA A 136 -3.47 12.86 20.45
CA ALA A 136 -2.23 12.18 20.79
C ALA A 136 -1.91 11.03 19.83
N PHE A 137 -2.92 10.26 19.40
CA PHE A 137 -2.74 9.16 18.46
C PHE A 137 -2.37 9.64 17.06
N ASP A 138 -3.01 10.70 16.56
CA ASP A 138 -2.63 11.31 15.27
C ASP A 138 -1.21 11.89 15.33
N ALA A 139 -0.83 12.50 16.47
CA ALA A 139 0.54 12.99 16.68
C ALA A 139 1.57 11.84 16.75
N LEU A 140 1.21 10.70 17.33
CA LEU A 140 2.06 9.49 17.33
C LEU A 140 2.32 9.00 15.91
N LEU A 141 1.28 8.84 15.08
CA LEU A 141 1.44 8.39 13.70
C LEU A 141 2.27 9.36 12.86
N ALA A 142 2.09 10.67 13.05
CA ALA A 142 2.91 11.69 12.40
C ALA A 142 4.38 11.63 12.84
N ALA A 143 4.63 11.45 14.13
CA ALA A 143 5.99 11.28 14.67
C ALA A 143 6.65 10.00 14.14
N PHE A 144 5.89 8.91 14.00
CA PHE A 144 6.38 7.66 13.43
C PHE A 144 6.79 7.83 11.97
N GLN A 145 5.93 8.45 11.15
CA GLN A 145 6.24 8.73 9.75
C GLN A 145 7.49 9.61 9.60
N THR A 146 7.67 10.57 10.51
CA THR A 146 8.86 11.44 10.58
C THR A 146 10.11 10.63 10.97
N ALA A 147 10.02 9.79 11.99
CA ALA A 147 11.11 8.92 12.42
C ALA A 147 11.56 7.94 11.32
N MET A 148 10.62 7.33 10.60
CA MET A 148 10.88 6.47 9.44
C MET A 148 11.58 7.22 8.31
N LYS A 149 11.27 8.51 8.11
CA LYS A 149 11.89 9.32 7.06
C LYS A 149 13.28 9.81 7.45
N GLU A 150 13.40 10.44 8.61
CA GLU A 150 14.62 11.14 9.03
C GLU A 150 15.65 10.21 9.66
N LYS A 151 15.20 9.18 10.39
CA LYS A 151 16.04 8.21 11.11
C LYS A 151 17.08 8.84 12.06
N THR A 152 16.87 10.08 12.46
CA THR A 152 17.77 10.78 13.39
C THR A 152 17.46 10.37 14.83
N ARG A 153 18.46 10.48 15.71
CA ARG A 153 18.28 10.24 17.15
C ARG A 153 17.13 11.08 17.72
N LYS A 154 17.06 12.35 17.33
CA LYS A 154 16.01 13.27 17.75
C LYS A 154 14.61 12.80 17.29
N ALA A 155 14.46 12.40 16.03
CA ALA A 155 13.17 11.94 15.52
C ALA A 155 12.69 10.66 16.24
N LEU A 156 13.60 9.76 16.61
CA LEU A 156 13.28 8.57 17.41
C LEU A 156 12.88 8.93 18.84
N GLU A 157 13.55 9.90 19.48
CA GLU A 157 13.19 10.42 20.81
C GLU A 157 11.83 11.13 20.80
N ASP A 158 11.55 11.90 19.75
CA ASP A 158 10.28 12.57 19.54
C ASP A 158 9.14 11.55 19.35
N LEU A 159 9.39 10.44 18.64
CA LEU A 159 8.45 9.32 18.51
C LEU A 159 8.12 8.68 19.86
N VAL A 160 9.12 8.34 20.67
CA VAL A 160 8.90 7.78 22.01
C VAL A 160 8.11 8.75 22.89
N THR A 161 8.45 10.05 22.80
CA THR A 161 7.74 11.11 23.53
C THR A 161 6.28 11.22 23.09
N ALA A 162 6.00 11.11 21.79
CA ALA A 162 4.64 11.11 21.25
C ALA A 162 3.86 9.88 21.75
N ALA A 163 4.47 8.69 21.75
CA ALA A 163 3.84 7.47 22.25
C ALA A 163 3.44 7.61 23.73
N ARG A 164 4.30 8.18 24.57
CA ARG A 164 4.04 8.42 26.01
C ARG A 164 2.91 9.41 26.29
N LYS A 165 2.63 10.32 25.36
CA LYS A 165 1.52 11.29 25.49
C LYS A 165 0.15 10.67 25.22
N THR A 166 0.10 9.53 24.53
CA THR A 166 -1.14 8.79 24.35
C THR A 166 -1.60 8.14 25.65
N LYS A 167 -2.85 7.69 25.70
CA LYS A 167 -3.34 6.80 26.77
C LYS A 167 -2.87 5.35 26.55
N TRP A 168 -1.57 5.16 26.37
CA TRP A 168 -0.96 3.88 25.97
C TRP A 168 -1.27 2.71 26.92
N ASN A 169 -1.61 3.00 28.19
CA ASN A 169 -2.04 1.99 29.15
C ASN A 169 -3.39 1.33 28.85
N GLN A 170 -4.20 1.91 27.94
CA GLN A 170 -5.46 1.32 27.48
C GLN A 170 -5.23 0.20 26.45
N LEU A 171 -4.08 0.22 25.77
CA LEU A 171 -3.68 -0.79 24.80
C LEU A 171 -2.14 -0.95 24.84
N PRO A 172 -1.60 -1.46 25.95
CA PRO A 172 -0.17 -1.56 26.16
C PRO A 172 0.51 -2.49 25.15
N GLU A 173 -0.24 -3.42 24.55
CA GLU A 173 0.27 -4.34 23.53
C GLU A 173 0.70 -3.60 22.26
N ALA A 174 -0.05 -2.57 21.86
CA ALA A 174 0.26 -1.78 20.67
C ALA A 174 1.28 -0.68 20.94
N ILE A 175 1.19 0.00 22.09
CA ILE A 175 1.93 1.26 22.31
C ILE A 175 3.02 1.11 23.37
N GLY A 176 2.89 0.13 24.27
CA GLY A 176 3.83 -0.15 25.34
C GLY A 176 5.29 -0.38 24.89
N PRO A 177 5.57 -1.07 23.77
CA PRO A 177 6.94 -1.22 23.26
C PRO A 177 7.67 0.12 23.15
N LEU A 178 7.02 1.15 22.61
CA LEU A 178 7.56 2.50 22.55
C LEU A 178 7.39 3.27 23.86
N ALA A 179 6.16 3.38 24.36
CA ALA A 179 5.84 4.29 25.45
C ALA A 179 6.41 3.83 26.80
N GLY A 180 6.25 2.55 27.11
CA GLY A 180 6.66 1.95 28.38
C GLY A 180 8.13 1.57 28.39
N TYR A 181 8.61 0.90 27.33
CA TYR A 181 9.96 0.35 27.30
C TYR A 181 10.96 1.21 26.53
N GLY A 182 10.51 2.08 25.61
CA GLY A 182 11.42 2.75 24.67
C GLY A 182 12.29 1.73 23.94
N ALA A 183 11.68 0.61 23.53
CA ALA A 183 12.34 -0.62 23.12
C ALA A 183 13.45 -0.35 22.08
N PRO A 184 14.74 -0.55 22.42
CA PRO A 184 15.83 -0.26 21.50
C PRO A 184 15.77 -1.10 20.22
N GLU A 185 15.24 -2.32 20.28
CA GLU A 185 15.01 -3.21 19.13
C GLU A 185 14.06 -2.56 18.10
N CYS A 186 12.94 -2.00 18.55
CA CYS A 186 11.99 -1.28 17.69
C CYS A 186 12.62 0.00 17.11
N LEU A 187 13.32 0.78 17.94
CA LEU A 187 13.98 2.01 17.47
C LEU A 187 15.09 1.71 16.45
N SER A 188 15.81 0.60 16.64
CA SER A 188 16.82 0.13 15.70
C SER A 188 16.19 -0.32 14.39
N ALA A 189 15.06 -1.06 14.44
CA ALA A 189 14.33 -1.48 13.25
C ALA A 189 13.89 -0.28 12.40
N ILE A 190 13.30 0.75 13.02
CA ILE A 190 12.92 2.02 12.36
C ILE A 190 14.12 2.74 11.73
N ALA A 191 15.29 2.70 12.39
CA ALA A 191 16.51 3.35 11.92
C ALA A 191 17.23 2.61 10.79
N THR A 192 16.77 1.41 10.40
CA THR A 192 17.41 0.58 9.37
C THR A 192 17.45 1.32 8.03
N PRO A 193 18.63 1.48 7.39
CA PRO A 193 18.74 2.09 6.07
C PRO A 193 17.88 1.37 5.03
N GLY A 194 17.15 2.12 4.20
CA GLY A 194 16.27 1.57 3.15
C GLY A 194 14.84 1.27 3.60
N VAL A 195 14.58 1.09 4.90
CA VAL A 195 13.21 0.97 5.44
C VAL A 195 12.48 2.30 5.27
N SER A 196 11.22 2.27 4.82
CA SER A 196 10.42 3.48 4.58
C SER A 196 8.93 3.21 4.75
N THR A 197 8.13 4.27 4.71
CA THR A 197 6.66 4.21 4.63
C THR A 197 6.14 4.27 3.19
N ASP A 198 6.98 3.99 2.19
CA ASP A 198 6.54 3.97 0.79
C ASP A 198 5.65 2.76 0.53
N ALA A 199 4.41 3.03 0.12
CA ALA A 199 3.39 2.04 -0.19
C ALA A 199 3.50 1.45 -1.61
N ALA A 200 4.32 2.03 -2.49
CA ALA A 200 4.37 1.67 -3.90
C ALA A 200 4.69 0.19 -4.11
N LEU A 201 5.65 -0.36 -3.37
CA LEU A 201 6.01 -1.78 -3.48
C LEU A 201 4.84 -2.70 -3.09
N VAL A 202 4.11 -2.38 -2.02
CA VAL A 202 2.95 -3.16 -1.55
C VAL A 202 1.84 -3.17 -2.60
N VAL A 203 1.54 -2.01 -3.18
CA VAL A 203 0.54 -1.85 -4.24
C VAL A 203 0.92 -2.66 -5.48
N LEU A 204 2.19 -2.60 -5.88
CA LEU A 204 2.70 -3.28 -7.07
C LEU A 204 2.77 -4.80 -6.90
N GLN A 205 3.25 -5.29 -5.76
CA GLN A 205 3.25 -6.72 -5.45
C GLN A 205 1.82 -7.27 -5.43
N SER A 206 0.89 -6.52 -4.83
CA SER A 206 -0.53 -6.91 -4.79
C SER A 206 -1.13 -7.03 -6.19
N LEU A 207 -0.74 -6.16 -7.12
CA LEU A 207 -1.12 -6.29 -8.53
C LEU A 207 -0.46 -7.50 -9.20
N ILE A 208 0.85 -7.67 -9.04
CA ILE A 208 1.60 -8.79 -9.65
C ILE A 208 0.98 -10.12 -9.26
N SER A 209 0.81 -10.39 -7.96
CA SER A 209 0.28 -11.67 -7.49
C SER A 209 -1.13 -11.95 -8.04
N ARG A 210 -1.93 -10.91 -8.29
CA ARG A 210 -3.25 -11.09 -8.91
C ARG A 210 -3.17 -11.29 -10.42
N MET A 211 -2.27 -10.60 -11.11
CA MET A 211 -2.03 -10.83 -12.54
C MET A 211 -1.50 -12.23 -12.80
N GLU A 212 -0.59 -12.75 -11.97
CA GLU A 212 -0.07 -14.13 -12.06
C GLU A 212 -1.19 -15.16 -11.93
N VAL A 213 -2.12 -14.98 -10.99
CA VAL A 213 -3.29 -15.86 -10.82
C VAL A 213 -4.25 -15.77 -12.01
N MET A 214 -4.33 -14.62 -12.69
CA MET A 214 -5.24 -14.38 -13.80
C MET A 214 -4.64 -14.78 -15.16
N ALA A 215 -3.33 -14.79 -15.31
CA ALA A 215 -2.65 -15.10 -16.56
C ALA A 215 -2.72 -16.61 -16.86
N ASP A 216 -2.93 -16.96 -18.13
CA ASP A 216 -2.95 -18.38 -18.57
C ASP A 216 -1.55 -18.92 -18.89
N GLY A 217 -0.51 -18.11 -18.67
CA GLY A 217 0.88 -18.40 -19.02
C GLY A 217 1.74 -17.13 -18.93
N PRO A 218 2.91 -17.09 -19.61
CA PRO A 218 3.78 -15.92 -19.59
C PRO A 218 3.05 -14.65 -20.03
N TYR A 219 3.23 -13.59 -19.24
CA TYR A 219 2.66 -12.27 -19.49
C TYR A 219 3.75 -11.21 -19.40
N ARG A 220 3.46 -10.03 -19.95
CA ARG A 220 4.26 -8.82 -19.74
C ARG A 220 3.42 -7.72 -19.15
N VAL A 221 4.09 -6.72 -18.58
CA VAL A 221 3.47 -5.51 -18.06
C VAL A 221 3.92 -4.31 -18.89
N GLU A 222 2.95 -3.47 -19.25
CA GLU A 222 3.20 -2.15 -19.81
C GLU A 222 2.61 -1.11 -18.85
N HIS A 223 3.35 -0.03 -18.58
CA HIS A 223 2.89 1.05 -17.73
C HIS A 223 3.36 2.40 -18.28
N ASP A 224 2.78 3.48 -17.78
CA ASP A 224 3.17 4.83 -18.16
C ASP A 224 4.58 5.21 -17.66
N GLN A 225 5.11 6.34 -18.10
CA GLN A 225 6.41 6.83 -17.64
C GLN A 225 6.33 7.60 -16.31
N SER A 226 5.38 7.26 -15.43
CA SER A 226 5.34 7.84 -14.09
C SER A 226 6.65 7.52 -13.36
N LYS A 227 7.19 8.52 -12.65
CA LYS A 227 8.49 8.40 -11.97
C LYS A 227 8.51 7.26 -10.95
N ASN A 228 7.36 6.96 -10.35
CA ASN A 228 7.19 5.88 -9.40
C ASN A 228 7.34 4.51 -10.07
N LEU A 229 6.53 4.22 -11.09
CA LEU A 229 6.59 2.95 -11.81
C LEU A 229 7.94 2.73 -12.50
N LEU A 230 8.58 3.80 -13.00
CA LEU A 230 9.96 3.71 -13.50
C LEU A 230 10.99 3.32 -12.43
N SER A 231 10.81 3.80 -11.19
CA SER A 231 11.70 3.44 -10.07
C SER A 231 11.59 1.96 -9.72
N TYR A 232 10.41 1.36 -9.90
CA TYR A 232 10.12 -0.03 -9.59
C TYR A 232 10.17 -0.97 -10.80
N HIS A 233 10.28 -0.47 -12.04
CA HIS A 233 10.23 -1.27 -13.27
C HIS A 233 11.21 -2.46 -13.25
N ASN A 234 12.47 -2.23 -12.89
CA ASN A 234 13.47 -3.30 -12.81
C ASN A 234 13.10 -4.37 -11.76
N LEU A 235 12.41 -3.97 -10.68
CA LEU A 235 11.94 -4.90 -9.66
C LEU A 235 10.72 -5.68 -10.13
N LEU A 236 9.79 -5.03 -10.85
CA LEU A 236 8.64 -5.68 -11.49
C LEU A 236 9.10 -6.75 -12.48
N GLU A 237 10.01 -6.40 -13.40
CA GLU A 237 10.55 -7.34 -14.39
C GLU A 237 11.26 -8.52 -13.72
N ARG A 238 11.94 -8.29 -12.58
CA ARG A 238 12.55 -9.38 -11.81
C ARG A 238 11.54 -10.30 -11.16
N TYR A 239 10.40 -9.79 -10.69
CA TYR A 239 9.33 -10.62 -10.15
C TYR A 239 8.62 -11.42 -11.26
N ILE A 240 8.31 -10.77 -12.38
CA ILE A 240 7.54 -11.36 -13.49
C ILE A 240 8.35 -12.44 -14.23
N ASN A 241 9.63 -12.19 -14.49
CA ASN A 241 10.48 -13.09 -15.29
C ASN A 241 11.22 -14.12 -14.44
N HIS A 242 10.78 -14.35 -13.21
CA HIS A 242 11.43 -15.32 -12.35
C HIS A 242 10.95 -16.75 -12.66
N ASP A 243 11.89 -17.66 -12.92
CA ASP A 243 11.58 -19.06 -13.27
C ASP A 243 11.83 -20.06 -12.13
N ASP A 244 12.45 -19.65 -11.01
CA ASP A 244 12.68 -20.54 -9.86
C ASP A 244 11.45 -20.61 -8.92
N GLU A 245 11.40 -21.58 -8.00
CA GLU A 245 10.49 -21.49 -6.85
C GLU A 245 11.04 -20.47 -5.85
N ILE A 246 10.35 -19.33 -5.65
CA ILE A 246 10.73 -18.32 -4.64
C ILE A 246 10.00 -18.62 -3.35
N GLU A 247 10.75 -18.81 -2.27
CA GLU A 247 10.22 -18.68 -0.92
C GLU A 247 10.57 -17.28 -0.38
N PHE A 248 9.58 -16.39 -0.28
CA PHE A 248 9.70 -15.13 0.44
C PHE A 248 9.65 -15.40 1.94
N ARG A 249 10.82 -15.47 2.56
CA ARG A 249 10.94 -15.51 4.02
C ARG A 249 10.78 -14.10 4.58
N GLN A 250 9.62 -13.81 5.16
CA GLN A 250 9.40 -12.59 5.94
C GLN A 250 10.10 -12.66 7.29
N SER A 251 10.21 -13.85 7.89
CA SER A 251 10.98 -14.12 9.11
C SER A 251 11.50 -15.57 9.11
N GLU A 252 12.19 -16.02 10.17
CA GLU A 252 12.60 -17.43 10.31
C GLU A 252 11.41 -18.41 10.33
N ILE A 253 10.20 -17.92 10.63
CA ILE A 253 8.98 -18.72 10.80
C ILE A 253 7.84 -18.34 9.85
N ALA A 254 7.93 -17.20 9.16
CA ALA A 254 6.93 -16.74 8.19
C ALA A 254 7.51 -16.78 6.77
N SER A 255 6.96 -17.64 5.92
CA SER A 255 7.35 -17.78 4.53
C SER A 255 6.14 -17.81 3.61
N ILE A 256 6.21 -17.09 2.49
CA ILE A 256 5.28 -17.18 1.36
C ILE A 256 6.04 -17.93 0.26
N LYS A 257 5.50 -19.06 -0.20
CA LYS A 257 6.05 -19.82 -1.35
C LYS A 257 5.26 -19.50 -2.61
#